data_AF-A0A7U9NIZ2-F1
#
_entry.id   AF-A0A7U9NIZ2-F1
#
_cell.length_a   1.000
_cell.length_b   1.000
_cell.length_c   1.000
_cell.angle_alpha   90.00
_cell.angle_beta   90.00
_cell.angle_gamma   90.00
#
_symmetry.space_group_name_H-M   'P 1'
#
loop_
_entity.id
_entity.type
_entity.pdbx_description
1 polymer ?
#
loop_
_entity_poly.entity_id
_entity_poly.type
_entity_poly.pdbx_seq_one_letter_code
_entity_poly.pdbx_strand_id
1 'polypeptide(L)'
;MDMDARSVRLDVYVKDEKEVVYDIEMQVSHTKELPKRSRYYQSMIDLQLIDKGQLYDELKRSYVIYYLSIRFIWERTAYLYL
;
A
#
# COMPACT_ATOMS: atom_id res chain seq x y z
N MET A 1 -2.09 20.81 10.81
CA MET A 1 -2.48 19.50 10.25
C MET A 1 -3.22 19.85 8.97
N ASP A 2 -2.57 19.66 7.81
CA ASP A 2 -3.13 20.07 6.53
C ASP A 2 -4.46 19.35 6.32
N MET A 3 -5.55 20.11 6.31
CA MET A 3 -6.92 19.61 6.11
C MET A 3 -7.17 19.14 4.67
N ASP A 4 -6.16 19.27 3.78
CA ASP A 4 -6.22 18.94 2.36
C ASP A 4 -5.49 17.62 1.98
N ALA A 5 -5.01 16.85 2.96
CA ALA A 5 -4.44 15.53 2.68
C ALA A 5 -5.52 14.59 2.11
N ARG A 6 -5.26 13.96 0.95
CA ARG A 6 -6.19 12.98 0.36
C ARG A 6 -6.43 11.85 1.36
N SER A 7 -7.65 11.75 1.88
CA SER A 7 -8.06 10.60 2.69
C SER A 7 -7.88 9.31 1.88
N VAL A 8 -7.22 8.32 2.47
CA VAL A 8 -7.06 7.00 1.87
C VAL A 8 -8.16 6.09 2.40
N ARG A 9 -8.84 5.37 1.49
CA ARG A 9 -9.76 4.29 1.84
C ARG A 9 -9.10 2.99 1.40
N LEU A 10 -8.75 2.17 2.38
CA LEU A 10 -8.13 0.88 2.16
C LEU A 10 -9.21 -0.17 1.90
N ASP A 11 -8.93 -1.09 0.97
CA ASP A 11 -9.84 -2.18 0.65
C ASP A 11 -9.92 -3.18 1.82
N VAL A 12 -8.76 -3.69 2.25
CA VAL A 12 -8.65 -4.63 3.37
C VAL A 12 -7.45 -4.27 4.23
N TYR A 13 -7.72 -3.91 5.48
CA TYR A 13 -6.70 -3.59 6.48
C TYR A 13 -6.72 -4.63 7.60
N VAL A 14 -5.59 -5.31 7.81
CA VAL A 14 -5.44 -6.39 8.80
C VAL A 14 -4.19 -6.17 9.63
N LYS A 15 -4.27 -6.51 10.91
CA LYS A 15 -3.13 -6.49 11.84
C LYS A 15 -2.97 -7.89 12.44
N ASP A 16 -1.74 -8.41 12.44
CA ASP A 16 -1.45 -9.72 13.04
C ASP A 16 -1.17 -9.63 14.56
N GLU A 17 -0.94 -10.79 15.18
CA GLU A 17 -0.63 -10.90 16.61
C GLU A 17 0.70 -10.22 17.01
N LYS A 18 1.60 -9.98 16.06
CA LYS A 18 2.88 -9.29 16.25
C LYS A 18 2.79 -7.80 15.93
N GLU A 19 1.58 -7.31 15.74
CA GLU A 19 1.27 -5.93 15.39
C GLU A 19 1.78 -5.48 14.02
N VAL A 20 2.09 -6.41 13.13
CA VAL A 20 2.42 -6.13 11.73
C VAL A 20 1.14 -5.82 10.98
N VAL A 21 1.16 -4.75 10.19
CA VAL A 21 0.01 -4.30 9.39
C VAL A 21 0.12 -4.77 7.95
N TYR A 22 -1.00 -5.22 7.40
CA TYR A 22 -1.17 -5.61 6.02
C TYR A 22 -2.31 -4.82 5.42
N ASP A 23 -1.98 -4.02 4.41
CA ASP A 23 -2.92 -3.34 3.54
C ASP A 23 -3.02 -4.13 2.24
N ILE A 24 -4.20 -4.65 1.91
CA ILE A 24 -4.42 -5.48 0.71
C ILE A 24 -5.35 -4.72 -0.23
N GLU A 25 -4.83 -4.41 -1.41
CA GLU A 25 -5.45 -3.53 -2.40
C GLU A 25 -5.76 -4.31 -3.70
N MET A 26 -6.98 -4.23 -4.21
CA MET A 26 -7.38 -4.90 -5.45
C MET A 26 -7.20 -4.01 -6.68
N GLN A 27 -6.46 -4.48 -7.68
CA GLN A 27 -6.23 -3.73 -8.92
C GLN A 27 -6.76 -4.47 -10.16
N VAL A 28 -7.72 -3.86 -10.84
CA VAL A 28 -8.34 -4.39 -12.07
C VAL A 28 -7.81 -3.75 -13.36
N SER A 29 -7.12 -2.60 -13.27
CA SER A 29 -6.65 -1.83 -14.44
C SER A 29 -5.30 -1.17 -14.20
N HIS A 30 -4.58 -0.80 -15.27
CA HIS A 30 -3.30 -0.12 -15.16
C HIS A 30 -3.49 1.40 -15.06
N THR A 31 -3.12 2.00 -13.92
CA THR A 31 -3.23 3.46 -13.72
C THR A 31 -1.88 4.18 -13.88
N LYS A 32 -0.76 3.48 -14.11
CA LYS A 32 0.63 3.99 -14.10
C LYS A 32 1.10 4.66 -12.80
N GLU A 33 0.19 4.92 -11.87
CA GLU A 33 0.45 5.62 -10.61
C GLU A 33 0.80 4.69 -9.45
N LEU A 34 0.74 3.36 -9.66
CA LEU A 34 0.94 2.35 -8.62
C LEU A 34 2.14 2.65 -7.71
N PRO A 35 3.38 2.87 -8.21
CA PRO A 35 4.52 3.12 -7.33
C PRO A 35 4.38 4.37 -6.45
N LYS A 36 3.78 5.45 -6.98
CA LYS A 36 3.55 6.69 -6.22
C LYS A 36 2.45 6.49 -5.18
N ARG A 37 1.39 5.76 -5.55
CA ARG A 37 0.26 5.47 -4.67
C ARG A 37 0.67 4.51 -3.55
N SER A 38 1.46 3.48 -3.83
CA SER A 38 1.99 2.56 -2.81
C SER A 38 2.82 3.30 -1.78
N ARG A 39 3.72 4.21 -2.22
CA ARG A 39 4.51 5.03 -1.30
C ARG A 39 3.62 5.90 -0.42
N TYR A 40 2.60 6.53 -1.01
CA TYR A 40 1.67 7.36 -0.25
C TYR A 40 0.93 6.55 0.81
N TYR A 41 0.42 5.36 0.47
CA TYR A 41 -0.31 4.51 1.41
C TYR A 41 0.60 3.99 2.52
N GLN A 42 1.80 3.55 2.16
CA GLN A 42 2.84 3.14 3.11
C GLN A 42 3.13 4.25 4.13
N SER A 43 3.36 5.49 3.67
CA SER A 43 3.60 6.61 4.58
C SER A 43 2.41 6.92 5.50
N MET A 44 1.18 6.77 5.02
CA MET A 44 -0.01 6.96 5.84
C MET A 44 -0.15 5.88 6.92
N ILE A 45 0.15 4.63 6.58
CA ILE A 45 0.17 3.51 7.53
C ILE A 45 1.26 3.73 8.58
N ASP A 46 2.46 4.14 8.16
CA ASP A 46 3.57 4.38 9.08
C ASP A 46 3.25 5.52 10.07
N LEU A 47 2.59 6.58 9.60
CA LEU A 47 2.09 7.67 10.46
C LEU A 47 1.02 7.22 11.46
N GLN A 48 0.23 6.20 11.13
CA GLN A 48 -0.75 5.61 12.05
C GLN A 48 -0.12 4.62 13.04
N LEU A 49 1.04 4.06 12.69
CA LEU A 49 1.74 3.06 13.50
C LEU A 49 2.69 3.66 14.53
N ILE A 50 3.03 4.95 14.40
CA ILE A 50 3.93 5.66 15.30
C ILE A 50 3.15 6.70 16.12
N ASP A 51 3.16 6.54 17.44
CA ASP A 51 2.56 7.49 18.35
C ASP A 51 3.49 8.68 18.61
N LYS A 52 2.91 9.80 19.04
CA LYS A 52 3.66 11.01 19.38
C LYS A 52 4.70 10.71 20.46
N GLY A 53 5.98 10.91 20.11
CA GLY A 53 7.11 10.73 21.02
C GLY A 53 7.82 9.39 20.91
N GLN A 54 7.33 8.46 20.07
CA GLN A 54 8.07 7.25 19.72
C GLN A 54 9.21 7.54 18.75
N LEU A 55 10.27 6.75 18.85
CA LEU A 55 11.41 6.80 17.94
C LEU A 55 11.07 6.08 16.63
N TYR A 56 11.67 6.50 15.52
CA TYR A 56 11.46 5.84 14.23
C TYR A 56 11.93 4.39 14.21
N ASP A 57 12.87 4.01 15.06
CA ASP A 57 13.34 2.63 15.21
C ASP A 57 12.28 1.71 15.85
N GLU A 58 11.25 2.28 16.49
CA GLU A 58 10.13 1.55 17.07
C GLU A 58 8.99 1.32 16.07
N LEU A 59 9.14 1.80 14.82
CA LEU A 59 8.13 1.66 13.78
C LEU A 59 7.87 0.19 13.48
N LYS A 60 6.62 -0.22 13.68
CA LYS A 60 6.14 -1.56 13.38
C LYS A 60 6.18 -1.82 11.88
N ARG A 61 6.41 -3.08 11.50
CA ARG A 61 6.41 -3.46 10.09
C ARG A 61 5.02 -3.33 9.49
N SER A 62 5.00 -2.92 8.24
CA SER A 62 3.79 -2.68 7.45
C SER A 62 4.06 -3.11 6.02
N TYR A 63 3.03 -3.66 5.37
CA TYR A 63 3.10 -4.14 3.99
C TYR A 63 1.89 -3.67 3.22
N VAL A 64 2.11 -3.13 2.02
CA VAL A 64 1.06 -2.87 1.02
C VAL A 64 1.13 -3.96 -0.05
N ILE A 65 0.11 -4.80 -0.11
CA ILE A 65 0.01 -5.97 -1.00
C ILE A 65 -1.02 -5.66 -2.08
N TYR A 66 -0.58 -5.69 -3.33
CA TYR A 66 -1.49 -5.57 -4.47
C TYR A 66 -1.91 -6.93 -4.96
N TYR A 67 -3.22 -7.17 -5.02
CA TYR A 67 -3.80 -8.29 -5.76
C TYR A 67 -4.14 -7.83 -7.18
N LEU A 68 -3.49 -8.44 -8.17
CA LEU A 68 -3.66 -8.09 -9.58
C LEU A 68 -4.33 -9.23 -10.33
N SER A 69 -5.27 -8.88 -11.22
CA SER A 69 -5.91 -9.85 -12.10
C SER A 69 -4.88 -10.56 -12.99
N ILE A 70 -5.05 -11.86 -13.22
CA ILE A 70 -4.17 -12.62 -14.12
C ILE A 70 -4.12 -12.02 -15.53
N ARG A 71 -5.25 -11.49 -16.03
CA ARG A 71 -5.33 -10.82 -17.33
C ARG A 71 -4.39 -9.61 -17.42
N PHE A 72 -4.21 -8.89 -16.31
CA PHE A 72 -3.28 -7.76 -16.22
C PHE A 72 -1.82 -8.20 -16.34
N ILE A 73 -1.47 -9.38 -15.82
CA ILE A 73 -0.10 -9.93 -15.93
C ILE A 73 0.20 -10.31 -17.39
N TRP A 74 -0.75 -10.98 -18.06
CA TRP A 74 -0.60 -11.43 -19.45
C TRP A 74 -0.45 -10.27 -20.45
N GLU A 75 -1.17 -9.17 -20.24
CA GLU A 75 -1.06 -7.95 -21.07
C GLU A 75 0.31 -7.25 -20.98
N ARG A 76 1.20 -7.63 -20.05
CA ARG A 76 2.57 -7.10 -19.99
C ARG A 76 3.60 -8.07 -20.55
N THR A 77 3.42 -9.36 -20.29
CA THR A 77 4.38 -10.39 -20.72
C THR A 77 4.28 -10.64 -22.22
N ALA A 78 3.09 -10.52 -22.83
CA ALA A 78 2.93 -10.71 -24.28
C ALA A 78 3.69 -9.68 -25.14
N TYR A 79 3.91 -8.45 -24.66
CA TYR A 79 4.68 -7.42 -25.39
C TYR A 79 6.20 -7.56 -25.24
N LEU A 80 6.70 -8.45 -24.37
CA LEU A 80 8.13 -8.67 -24.18
C LEU A 80 8.68 -9.80 -25.07
N TYR A 81 7.80 -10.55 -25.74
CA TYR A 81 8.14 -11.68 -26.62
C TYR A 81 7.87 -11.41 -28.12
N LEU A 82 7.66 -10.14 -28.51
CA LEU A 82 7.54 -9.70 -29.91
C LEU A 82 8.60 -8.64 -30.23
#